data_AF-A0A8T7BX27-F1
#
_entry.id   AF-A0A8T7BX27-F1
#
_cell.length_a   1.000
_cell.length_b   1.000
_cell.length_c   1.000
_cell.angle_alpha   90.00
_cell.angle_beta   90.00
_cell.angle_gamma   90.00
#
_symmetry.space_group_name_H-M   'P 1'
#
loop_
_entity.id
_entity.type
_entity.pdbx_description
1 polymer ?
#
loop_
_entity_poly.entity_id
_entity_poly.type
_entity_poly.pdbx_seq_one_letter_code
_entity_poly.pdbx_strand_id
1 'polypeptide(L)'
;TCTARAPCVSGASNASGAARATLGFATAFVRVQGSAQAPFNCGLPQVVLNANVSYYVNIALAVEPPGGWPGGPVPLIVRGRLTANEESIGGSAASLTINGPGVSATWAANSQDQPDLIVVAELGMSFDEFYVVSLNASCIAGVGFAGGIDTCEATSDPTFEFDQATFDAMMGADTFPLTDYLAIENSENLVATPLAVDVVKLTNFNRADGAYDTNVPRIPAGETVTWTYDVSNLGETAIAATDLLVTDTDPVVIPILDTATDDGDLILSPLETWEYTASVPALDLATSPPGVTIVTGCGDGRNTYENTGRAEIAGEGIFDEHMSHYCNDVAVLDGDGDGIRDEQDNCIEIPNGPVILDAGGQSQRDTDGDGYGNVCDPDLDNNGVVNFLDVSLWVPFFNTATTGDADFTGDGFSNFVDYAIFPEFFLLPPGPSGVVP
;
A
#
# COMPACT_ATOMS: atom_id res chain seq x y z
N THR A 1 -0.09 10.70 35.55
CA THR A 1 -0.75 12.01 35.80
C THR A 1 -0.43 12.99 34.70
N CYS A 2 -1.46 13.67 34.18
CA CYS A 2 -1.36 14.61 33.08
C CYS A 2 -1.70 16.00 33.56
N THR A 3 -0.70 16.87 33.66
CA THR A 3 -0.81 18.18 34.29
C THR A 3 -0.58 19.30 33.28
N ALA A 4 -1.62 20.09 32.98
CA ALA A 4 -1.49 21.31 32.19
C ALA A 4 -1.17 22.50 33.12
N ARG A 5 -0.09 23.25 32.81
CA ARG A 5 0.30 24.49 33.51
C ARG A 5 0.48 25.65 32.53
N ALA A 6 0.12 26.87 32.93
CA ALA A 6 0.34 28.08 32.11
C ALA A 6 0.96 29.20 32.97
N PRO A 7 2.22 29.62 32.72
CA PRO A 7 2.79 30.79 33.38
C PRO A 7 2.23 32.10 32.79
N CYS A 8 1.95 33.08 33.65
CA CYS A 8 1.61 34.45 33.20
C CYS A 8 2.86 35.13 32.63
N VAL A 9 2.92 35.35 31.30
CA VAL A 9 3.99 36.12 30.66
C VAL A 9 3.42 37.42 30.10
N SER A 10 4.07 38.55 30.36
CA SER A 10 3.67 39.85 29.81
C SER A 10 4.03 39.94 28.32
N GLY A 11 3.05 39.75 27.43
CA GLY A 11 3.22 39.91 25.99
C GLY A 11 2.24 39.04 25.19
N ALA A 12 1.70 39.56 24.09
CA ALA A 12 0.76 38.83 23.25
C ALA A 12 1.47 37.77 22.40
N SER A 13 1.35 36.51 22.78
CA SER A 13 1.67 35.36 21.93
C SER A 13 0.77 34.19 22.26
N ASN A 14 0.30 33.46 21.23
CA ASN A 14 -0.25 32.12 21.42
C ASN A 14 0.87 31.25 22.03
N ALA A 15 0.71 30.83 23.29
CA ALA A 15 1.67 29.98 23.96
C ALA A 15 1.06 28.58 24.12
N SER A 16 1.60 27.60 23.39
CA SER A 16 1.49 26.18 23.74
C SER A 16 2.43 25.93 24.92
N GLY A 17 1.86 25.68 26.10
CA GLY A 17 2.64 25.36 27.31
C GLY A 17 3.01 23.88 27.35
N ALA A 18 4.25 23.57 27.72
CA ALA A 18 4.68 22.19 27.96
C ALA A 18 4.04 21.64 29.26
N ALA A 19 3.32 20.53 29.14
CA ALA A 19 2.91 19.72 30.28
C ALA A 19 4.08 18.85 30.75
N ARG A 20 4.24 18.69 32.07
CA ARG A 20 5.14 17.67 32.65
C ARG A 20 4.28 16.49 33.09
N ALA A 21 4.37 15.37 32.39
CA ALA A 21 3.95 14.08 32.92
C ALA A 21 5.09 13.53 33.78
N THR A 22 4.82 13.24 35.06
CA THR A 22 5.73 12.43 35.87
C THR A 22 5.17 11.02 35.86
N LEU A 23 5.79 10.16 35.06
CA LEU A 23 5.37 8.77 34.89
C LEU A 23 6.11 7.91 35.93
N GLY A 24 5.36 7.32 36.85
CA GLY A 24 5.85 6.17 37.59
C GLY A 24 5.78 4.95 36.67
N PHE A 25 6.87 4.67 35.96
CA PHE A 25 7.09 3.43 35.20
C PHE A 25 5.97 2.97 34.25
N ALA A 26 5.50 3.82 33.33
CA ALA A 26 4.82 3.42 32.07
C ALA A 26 4.58 4.65 31.20
N THR A 27 4.64 4.54 29.87
CA THR A 27 4.45 5.66 28.94
C THR A 27 3.05 5.63 28.35
N ALA A 28 2.15 6.50 28.84
CA ALA A 28 0.84 6.75 28.22
C ALA A 28 0.96 7.88 27.18
N PHE A 29 0.26 7.78 26.04
CA PHE A 29 0.06 8.92 25.15
C PHE A 29 -0.84 9.95 25.82
N VAL A 30 -0.28 11.12 26.09
CA VAL A 30 -1.00 12.26 26.65
C VAL A 30 -1.08 13.35 25.59
N ARG A 31 -2.20 13.46 24.88
CA ARG A 31 -2.47 14.65 24.05
C ARG A 31 -2.95 15.78 24.97
N VAL A 32 -2.03 16.63 25.45
CA VAL A 32 -2.40 17.86 26.16
C VAL A 32 -2.70 18.97 25.16
N GLN A 33 -3.98 19.23 24.89
CA GLN A 33 -4.41 20.41 24.13
C GLN A 33 -4.81 21.55 25.08
N GLY A 34 -3.87 22.45 25.38
CA GLY A 34 -4.23 23.75 25.93
C GLY A 34 -4.67 24.70 24.81
N SER A 35 -5.94 25.09 24.75
CA SER A 35 -6.39 26.19 23.89
C SER A 35 -6.79 27.39 24.73
N ALA A 36 -6.03 28.48 24.67
CA ALA A 36 -6.45 29.77 25.21
C ALA A 36 -7.27 30.51 24.14
N GLN A 37 -8.57 30.64 24.33
CA GLN A 37 -9.41 31.52 23.49
C GLN A 37 -9.47 32.93 24.10
N ALA A 38 -8.48 33.78 23.78
CA ALA A 38 -8.59 35.27 23.69
C ALA A 38 -7.19 35.93 23.68
N PRO A 39 -7.05 37.14 23.10
CA PRO A 39 -5.80 37.89 23.13
C PRO A 39 -5.38 38.19 24.58
N PHE A 40 -4.15 37.82 24.93
CA PHE A 40 -3.50 38.09 26.20
C PHE A 40 -3.49 39.59 26.51
N ASN A 41 -4.47 40.04 27.29
CA ASN A 41 -4.46 41.32 27.97
C ASN A 41 -4.84 41.06 29.42
N CYS A 42 -4.05 41.55 30.38
CA CYS A 42 -4.24 41.31 31.83
C CYS A 42 -5.50 42.00 32.41
N GLY A 43 -6.53 42.21 31.59
CA GLY A 43 -7.77 42.92 31.92
C GLY A 43 -9.07 42.21 31.52
N LEU A 44 -9.06 40.92 31.15
CA LEU A 44 -10.15 39.95 30.78
C LEU A 44 -9.97 39.38 29.35
N PRO A 45 -10.37 38.12 29.02
CA PRO A 45 -11.30 37.19 29.71
C PRO A 45 -10.66 35.84 30.12
N GLN A 46 -11.49 34.89 30.56
CA GLN A 46 -11.19 33.60 31.22
C GLN A 46 -10.07 32.75 30.57
N VAL A 47 -9.34 31.99 31.39
CA VAL A 47 -8.37 30.97 30.94
C VAL A 47 -9.01 29.60 31.03
N VAL A 48 -8.97 28.84 29.93
CA VAL A 48 -9.43 27.44 29.87
C VAL A 48 -8.21 26.54 29.68
N LEU A 49 -8.02 25.58 30.58
CA LEU A 49 -7.02 24.52 30.46
C LEU A 49 -7.74 23.19 30.25
N ASN A 50 -7.29 22.41 29.27
CA ASN A 50 -7.79 21.06 29.07
C ASN A 50 -6.65 20.05 29.24
N ALA A 51 -6.96 18.93 29.90
CA ALA A 51 -6.12 17.75 29.97
C ALA A 51 -6.93 16.56 29.47
N ASN A 52 -6.35 15.78 28.55
CA ASN A 52 -6.94 14.56 28.03
C ASN A 52 -5.94 13.41 28.21
N VAL A 53 -6.45 12.25 28.61
CA VAL A 53 -5.72 10.98 28.63
C VAL A 53 -6.59 9.92 27.98
N SER A 54 -6.02 9.14 27.07
CA SER A 54 -6.71 8.06 26.39
C SER A 54 -6.06 6.70 26.71
N TYR A 55 -6.88 5.67 26.88
CA TYR A 55 -6.47 4.27 27.08
C TYR A 55 -7.14 3.42 26.02
N TYR A 56 -6.39 2.47 25.48
CA TYR A 56 -6.96 1.37 24.72
C TYR A 56 -7.29 0.21 25.66
N VAL A 57 -8.48 -0.34 25.47
CA VAL A 57 -9.00 -1.46 26.25
C VAL A 57 -9.51 -2.51 25.27
N ASN A 58 -9.09 -3.75 25.47
CA ASN A 58 -9.60 -4.94 24.78
C ASN A 58 -10.20 -5.89 25.84
N ILE A 59 -11.25 -6.62 25.45
CA ILE A 59 -11.77 -7.75 26.24
C ILE A 59 -11.36 -9.05 25.52
N ALA A 60 -10.39 -9.75 26.11
CA ALA A 60 -9.91 -11.02 25.59
C ALA A 60 -10.61 -12.20 26.26
N LEU A 61 -10.78 -13.29 25.51
CA LEU A 61 -11.19 -14.57 26.08
C LEU A 61 -9.97 -15.24 26.70
N ALA A 62 -9.96 -15.38 28.02
CA ALA A 62 -8.91 -16.11 28.74
C ALA A 62 -9.10 -17.63 28.60
N VAL A 63 -10.34 -18.11 28.72
CA VAL A 63 -10.73 -19.51 28.58
C VAL A 63 -12.17 -19.58 28.07
N GLU A 64 -12.51 -20.58 27.23
CA GLU A 64 -13.89 -20.77 26.77
C GLU A 64 -14.87 -21.04 27.94
N PRO A 65 -16.00 -20.31 28.03
CA PRO A 65 -17.01 -20.56 29.04
C PRO A 65 -17.77 -21.87 28.82
N PRO A 66 -18.32 -22.49 29.87
CA PRO A 66 -19.09 -23.72 29.75
C PRO A 66 -20.31 -23.52 28.83
N GLY A 67 -20.35 -24.23 27.71
CA GLY A 67 -21.44 -24.11 26.73
C GLY A 67 -21.18 -23.11 25.59
N GLY A 68 -19.99 -22.49 25.54
CA GLY A 68 -19.62 -21.49 24.55
C GLY A 68 -20.16 -20.09 24.89
N TRP A 69 -19.67 -19.06 24.19
CA TRP A 69 -20.19 -17.70 24.39
C TRP A 69 -21.66 -17.64 23.95
N PRO A 70 -22.60 -17.25 24.84
CA PRO A 70 -24.03 -17.26 24.53
C PRO A 70 -24.46 -16.13 23.56
N GLY A 71 -23.54 -15.23 23.20
CA GLY A 71 -23.81 -14.04 22.40
C GLY A 71 -24.31 -12.88 23.26
N GLY A 72 -24.05 -11.65 22.80
CA GLY A 72 -24.42 -10.42 23.52
C GLY A 72 -23.21 -9.63 24.03
N PRO A 73 -23.41 -8.39 24.48
CA PRO A 73 -22.32 -7.52 24.90
C PRO A 73 -21.86 -7.82 26.34
N VAL A 74 -20.62 -7.45 26.64
CA VAL A 74 -20.00 -7.55 27.96
C VAL A 74 -20.11 -6.19 28.66
N PRO A 75 -20.84 -6.08 29.78
CA PRO A 75 -20.96 -4.82 30.48
C PRO A 75 -19.69 -4.52 31.30
N LEU A 76 -19.13 -3.35 31.08
CA LEU A 76 -17.88 -2.87 31.69
C LEU A 76 -18.15 -1.60 32.50
N ILE A 77 -17.71 -1.59 33.75
CA ILE A 77 -17.63 -0.42 34.62
C ILE A 77 -16.24 0.19 34.48
N VAL A 78 -16.19 1.45 34.07
CA VAL A 78 -14.95 2.23 34.04
C VAL A 78 -15.04 3.31 35.10
N ARG A 79 -14.09 3.31 36.02
CA ARG A 79 -13.95 4.34 37.05
C ARG A 79 -12.74 5.19 36.76
N GLY A 80 -12.88 6.50 36.74
CA GLY A 80 -11.76 7.42 36.59
C GLY A 80 -11.85 8.56 37.59
N ARG A 81 -10.71 8.99 38.13
CA ARG A 81 -10.67 10.11 39.07
C ARG A 81 -10.13 11.37 38.42
N LEU A 82 -10.78 12.50 38.68
CA LEU A 82 -10.39 13.80 38.15
C LEU A 82 -10.33 14.82 39.29
N THR A 83 -9.21 15.54 39.36
CA THR A 83 -8.91 16.51 40.42
C THR A 83 -8.61 17.85 39.76
N ALA A 84 -9.48 18.84 39.97
CA ALA A 84 -9.18 20.22 39.62
C ALA A 84 -8.76 20.94 40.90
N ASN A 85 -7.66 21.69 40.89
CA ASN A 85 -7.21 22.36 42.10
C ASN A 85 -8.20 23.44 42.59
N GLU A 86 -8.20 23.66 43.91
CA GLU A 86 -9.27 24.27 44.72
C GLU A 86 -9.61 25.76 44.49
N GLU A 87 -9.03 26.47 43.52
CA GLU A 87 -9.22 27.93 43.37
C GLU A 87 -9.86 28.39 42.04
N SER A 88 -10.56 27.50 41.32
CA SER A 88 -11.29 27.86 40.08
C SER A 88 -12.70 28.44 40.34
N ILE A 89 -12.83 29.76 40.44
CA ILE A 89 -14.14 30.44 40.64
C ILE A 89 -15.10 30.26 39.43
N GLY A 90 -14.66 29.65 38.32
CA GLY A 90 -15.38 29.59 37.04
C GLY A 90 -16.02 28.25 36.65
N GLY A 91 -15.90 27.20 37.47
CA GLY A 91 -16.41 25.86 37.16
C GLY A 91 -15.39 24.99 36.44
N SER A 92 -15.25 23.75 36.92
CA SER A 92 -14.48 22.69 36.26
C SER A 92 -15.46 21.70 35.64
N ALA A 93 -15.18 21.26 34.41
CA ALA A 93 -15.94 20.22 33.74
C ALA A 93 -15.04 18.99 33.55
N ALA A 94 -15.59 17.83 33.84
CA ALA A 94 -14.92 16.56 33.74
C ALA A 94 -15.79 15.63 32.90
N SER A 95 -15.19 14.88 31.98
CA SER A 95 -15.89 13.78 31.30
C SER A 95 -15.03 12.53 31.17
N LEU A 96 -15.69 11.39 31.28
CA LEU A 96 -15.17 10.06 30.99
C LEU A 96 -16.00 9.56 29.84
N THR A 97 -15.33 9.17 28.78
CA THR A 97 -15.96 8.67 27.57
C THR A 97 -15.34 7.34 27.23
N ILE A 98 -16.16 6.38 26.79
CA ILE A 98 -15.73 5.13 26.18
C ILE A 98 -16.31 5.12 24.78
N ASN A 99 -15.45 4.98 23.77
CA ASN A 99 -15.84 4.91 22.37
C ASN A 99 -15.22 3.66 21.73
N GLY A 100 -15.95 3.02 20.83
CA GLY A 100 -15.45 1.93 20.01
C GLY A 100 -16.54 1.40 19.09
N PRO A 101 -16.31 0.25 18.43
CA PRO A 101 -17.28 -0.35 17.52
C PRO A 101 -18.64 -0.56 18.21
N GLY A 102 -19.68 0.12 17.72
CA GLY A 102 -21.04 0.04 18.26
C GLY A 102 -21.27 0.66 19.65
N VAL A 103 -20.25 1.26 20.27
CA VAL A 103 -20.31 1.79 21.65
C VAL A 103 -19.88 3.25 21.71
N SER A 104 -20.74 4.09 22.29
CA SER A 104 -20.36 5.42 22.75
C SER A 104 -21.11 5.73 24.05
N ALA A 105 -20.38 5.79 25.16
CA ALA A 105 -20.91 6.09 26.48
C ALA A 105 -20.10 7.23 27.08
N THR A 106 -20.77 8.28 27.57
CA THR A 106 -20.11 9.43 28.20
C THR A 106 -20.81 9.79 29.49
N TRP A 107 -20.02 9.99 30.54
CA TRP A 107 -20.45 10.65 31.76
C TRP A 107 -19.72 11.96 31.90
N ALA A 108 -20.44 13.03 32.21
CA ALA A 108 -19.86 14.35 32.44
C ALA A 108 -20.40 14.95 33.74
N ALA A 109 -19.53 15.63 34.49
CA ALA A 109 -19.95 16.43 35.65
C ALA A 109 -19.22 17.76 35.73
N ASN A 110 -19.90 18.70 36.38
CA ASN A 110 -19.42 20.06 36.60
C ASN A 110 -19.15 20.27 38.09
N SER A 111 -18.00 19.83 38.60
CA SER A 111 -17.58 20.14 39.98
C SER A 111 -16.06 20.09 40.15
N GLN A 112 -15.55 20.80 41.16
CA GLN A 112 -14.13 21.02 41.40
C GLN A 112 -13.36 19.77 41.86
N ASP A 113 -14.05 18.73 42.33
CA ASP A 113 -13.42 17.45 42.69
C ASP A 113 -14.42 16.32 42.48
N GLN A 114 -14.07 15.33 41.65
CA GLN A 114 -14.92 14.17 41.41
C GLN A 114 -14.28 12.93 42.05
N PRO A 115 -14.93 12.30 43.04
CA PRO A 115 -14.33 11.18 43.76
C PRO A 115 -14.11 9.97 42.86
N ASP A 116 -15.02 9.70 41.91
CA ASP A 116 -14.87 8.79 40.77
C ASP A 116 -15.97 9.06 39.72
N LEU A 117 -15.58 9.22 38.46
CA LEU A 117 -16.47 9.13 37.29
C LEU A 117 -16.79 7.69 37.01
N ILE A 118 -18.05 7.35 36.78
CA ILE A 118 -18.45 5.99 36.43
C ILE A 118 -19.17 6.00 35.09
N VAL A 119 -18.62 5.26 34.12
CA VAL A 119 -19.29 4.94 32.87
C VAL A 119 -19.53 3.44 32.83
N VAL A 120 -20.78 3.04 32.58
CA VAL A 120 -21.15 1.66 32.28
C VAL A 120 -21.38 1.57 30.77
N ALA A 121 -20.66 0.68 30.11
CA ALA A 121 -20.76 0.46 28.67
C ALA A 121 -20.93 -1.03 28.37
N GLU A 122 -21.77 -1.35 27.39
CA GLU A 122 -21.98 -2.71 26.89
C GLU A 122 -21.10 -2.92 25.66
N LEU A 123 -19.97 -3.62 25.82
CA LEU A 123 -18.97 -3.80 24.77
C LEU A 123 -19.26 -5.03 23.92
N GLY A 124 -19.06 -4.94 22.61
CA GLY A 124 -19.11 -6.10 21.72
C GLY A 124 -17.96 -7.06 22.01
N MET A 125 -18.19 -8.36 21.81
CA MET A 125 -17.09 -9.34 21.81
C MET A 125 -16.57 -9.51 20.39
N SER A 126 -15.43 -8.88 20.11
CA SER A 126 -14.61 -9.13 18.94
C SER A 126 -13.15 -9.12 19.37
N PHE A 127 -12.40 -10.16 19.00
CA PHE A 127 -11.04 -10.40 19.48
C PHE A 127 -9.98 -9.41 18.95
N ASP A 128 -10.37 -8.60 17.96
CA ASP A 128 -9.49 -7.60 17.31
C ASP A 128 -10.04 -6.16 17.41
N GLU A 129 -11.06 -5.93 18.23
CA GLU A 129 -11.65 -4.59 18.42
C GLU A 129 -11.14 -3.91 19.70
N PHE A 130 -10.61 -2.70 19.54
CA PHE A 130 -10.18 -1.87 20.65
C PHE A 130 -11.22 -0.80 20.98
N TYR A 131 -11.41 -0.57 22.28
CA TYR A 131 -12.20 0.53 22.82
C TYR A 131 -11.26 1.62 23.34
N VAL A 132 -11.55 2.86 22.98
CA VAL A 132 -10.84 4.04 23.45
C VAL A 132 -11.57 4.64 24.64
N VAL A 133 -10.93 4.61 25.79
CA VAL A 133 -11.40 5.26 27.01
C VAL A 133 -10.68 6.59 27.16
N SER A 134 -11.43 7.69 27.16
CA SER A 134 -10.90 9.04 27.26
C SER A 134 -11.34 9.71 28.57
N LEU A 135 -10.36 10.09 29.38
CA LEU A 135 -10.53 10.96 30.54
C LEU A 135 -10.22 12.40 30.13
N ASN A 136 -11.22 13.26 30.18
CA ASN A 136 -11.11 14.67 29.85
C ASN A 136 -11.36 15.52 31.10
N ALA A 137 -10.44 16.42 31.40
CA ALA A 137 -10.62 17.48 32.37
C ALA A 137 -10.54 18.83 31.67
N SER A 138 -11.48 19.72 31.99
CA SER A 138 -11.48 21.12 31.58
C SER A 138 -11.62 22.00 32.81
N CYS A 139 -10.66 22.91 32.98
CA CYS A 139 -10.59 23.81 34.13
C CYS A 139 -10.68 25.26 33.66
N ILE A 140 -11.57 26.07 34.24
CA ILE A 140 -11.75 27.48 33.88
C ILE A 140 -11.38 28.40 35.06
N ALA A 141 -10.49 29.38 34.84
CA ALA A 141 -10.23 30.45 35.83
C ALA A 141 -10.81 31.80 35.44
N GLY A 142 -11.38 32.48 36.43
CA GLY A 142 -11.87 33.86 36.36
C GLY A 142 -10.83 34.90 36.81
N VAL A 143 -11.09 36.17 36.53
CA VAL A 143 -10.17 37.29 36.81
C VAL A 143 -10.08 37.67 38.29
N GLY A 144 -8.86 37.94 38.78
CA GLY A 144 -8.66 38.63 40.06
C GLY A 144 -7.46 38.20 40.90
N PHE A 145 -6.73 37.14 40.54
CA PHE A 145 -5.68 36.59 41.41
C PHE A 145 -4.27 36.76 40.83
N ALA A 146 -3.39 37.31 41.66
CA ALA A 146 -1.94 37.35 41.45
C ALA A 146 -1.26 35.97 41.67
N GLY A 147 -2.03 34.88 41.65
CA GLY A 147 -1.60 33.51 41.97
C GLY A 147 -1.64 32.51 40.81
N GLY A 148 -2.17 32.86 39.63
CA GLY A 148 -2.19 31.96 38.45
C GLY A 148 -3.05 30.70 38.63
N ILE A 149 -3.33 29.98 37.53
CA ILE A 149 -3.78 28.58 37.61
C ILE A 149 -2.52 27.73 37.65
N ASP A 150 -2.28 27.02 38.75
CA ASP A 150 -1.05 26.23 38.85
C ASP A 150 -1.12 24.86 38.16
N THR A 151 -2.29 24.18 38.08
CA THR A 151 -2.40 22.82 37.48
C THR A 151 -3.85 22.41 37.15
N CYS A 152 -4.14 21.96 35.93
CA CYS A 152 -5.33 21.14 35.62
C CYS A 152 -4.89 19.68 35.43
N GLU A 153 -5.41 18.74 36.22
CA GLU A 153 -4.92 17.36 36.26
C GLU A 153 -5.98 16.31 35.90
N ALA A 154 -5.65 15.46 34.93
CA ALA A 154 -6.31 14.18 34.73
C ALA A 154 -5.39 13.08 35.28
N THR A 155 -5.90 12.25 36.21
CA THR A 155 -5.13 11.13 36.75
C THR A 155 -5.14 9.93 35.80
N SER A 156 -4.04 9.17 35.81
CA SER A 156 -3.63 8.32 34.68
C SER A 156 -4.12 6.87 34.73
N ASP A 157 -4.90 6.47 35.72
CA ASP A 157 -5.12 5.03 35.95
C ASP A 157 -6.62 4.80 36.23
N PRO A 158 -7.48 4.82 35.19
CA PRO A 158 -8.86 4.39 35.36
C PRO A 158 -8.89 2.90 35.72
N THR A 159 -9.73 2.53 36.68
CA THR A 159 -9.94 1.12 37.00
C THR A 159 -11.05 0.55 36.11
N PHE A 160 -10.83 -0.66 35.61
CA PHE A 160 -11.77 -1.39 34.79
C PHE A 160 -12.30 -2.60 35.55
N GLU A 161 -13.61 -2.76 35.58
CA GLU A 161 -14.28 -3.83 36.31
C GLU A 161 -15.45 -4.36 35.49
N PHE A 162 -15.60 -5.68 35.35
CA PHE A 162 -16.78 -6.25 34.73
C PHE A 162 -18.02 -6.01 35.59
N ASP A 163 -19.13 -5.56 35.00
CA ASP A 163 -20.40 -5.43 35.69
C ASP A 163 -21.13 -6.78 35.74
N GLN A 164 -20.71 -7.65 36.66
CA GLN A 164 -21.32 -8.97 36.82
C GLN A 164 -22.83 -8.87 37.07
N ALA A 165 -23.30 -7.86 37.81
CA ALA A 165 -24.71 -7.74 38.14
C ALA A 165 -25.56 -7.41 36.91
N THR A 166 -25.07 -6.53 36.04
CA THR A 166 -25.72 -6.23 34.75
C THR A 166 -25.66 -7.45 33.83
N PHE A 167 -24.54 -8.17 33.78
CA PHE A 167 -24.42 -9.40 32.99
C PHE A 167 -25.38 -10.50 33.47
N ASP A 168 -25.49 -10.74 34.78
CA ASP A 168 -26.44 -11.69 35.37
C ASP A 168 -27.89 -11.33 35.03
N ALA A 169 -28.22 -10.03 35.03
CA ALA A 169 -29.55 -9.56 34.66
C ALA A 169 -29.85 -9.75 33.17
N MET A 170 -28.83 -9.62 32.30
CA MET A 170 -28.95 -9.82 30.86
C MET A 170 -29.08 -11.31 30.49
N MET A 171 -28.26 -12.16 31.08
CA MET A 171 -28.12 -13.57 30.71
C MET A 171 -29.07 -14.50 31.48
N GLY A 172 -29.58 -14.07 32.64
CA GLY A 172 -30.51 -14.85 33.44
C GLY A 172 -29.92 -16.20 33.86
N ALA A 173 -30.51 -17.30 33.39
CA ALA A 173 -30.06 -18.65 33.74
C ALA A 173 -28.76 -19.07 33.04
N ASP A 174 -28.37 -18.38 31.96
CA ASP A 174 -27.19 -18.69 31.14
C ASP A 174 -25.96 -17.86 31.55
N THR A 175 -26.00 -17.22 32.72
CA THR A 175 -24.89 -16.40 33.23
C THR A 175 -23.72 -17.24 33.76
N PHE A 176 -22.54 -16.63 33.80
CA PHE A 176 -21.31 -17.16 34.39
C PHE A 176 -20.42 -16.03 34.91
N PRO A 177 -19.44 -16.32 35.80
CA PRO A 177 -18.53 -15.31 36.31
C PRO A 177 -17.61 -14.76 35.20
N LEU A 178 -17.76 -13.49 34.83
CA LEU A 178 -17.02 -12.88 33.73
C LEU A 178 -15.50 -12.92 33.96
N THR A 179 -15.02 -12.68 35.19
CA THR A 179 -13.58 -12.68 35.52
C THR A 179 -12.92 -14.06 35.45
N ASP A 180 -13.69 -15.15 35.42
CA ASP A 180 -13.14 -16.50 35.31
C ASP A 180 -12.82 -16.88 33.85
N TYR A 181 -13.43 -16.17 32.89
CA TYR A 181 -13.38 -16.52 31.46
C TYR A 181 -12.90 -15.37 30.57
N LEU A 182 -13.03 -14.13 31.00
CA LEU A 182 -12.62 -12.94 30.27
C LEU A 182 -11.50 -12.20 31.01
N ALA A 183 -10.60 -11.61 30.25
CA ALA A 183 -9.57 -10.72 30.74
C ALA A 183 -9.80 -9.31 30.17
N ILE A 184 -9.62 -8.30 31.02
CA ILE A 184 -9.54 -6.92 30.57
C ILE A 184 -8.07 -6.64 30.30
N GLU A 185 -7.76 -6.34 29.05
CA GLU A 185 -6.42 -5.92 28.64
C GLU A 185 -6.45 -4.39 28.48
N ASN A 186 -5.67 -3.68 29.31
CA ASN A 186 -5.61 -2.22 29.32
C ASN A 186 -4.15 -1.71 29.34
N SER A 187 -3.98 -0.44 29.00
CA SER A 187 -2.68 0.24 28.88
C SER A 187 -1.85 0.38 30.19
N GLU A 188 -2.31 -0.14 31.33
CA GLU A 188 -1.39 -0.30 32.49
C GLU A 188 -0.29 -1.36 32.22
N ASN A 189 -0.44 -2.16 31.15
CA ASN A 189 0.52 -3.18 30.73
C ASN A 189 0.85 -3.18 29.23
N LEU A 190 0.65 -2.06 28.51
CA LEU A 190 1.19 -1.94 27.14
C LEU A 190 2.66 -1.51 27.21
N VAL A 191 3.53 -2.51 27.02
CA VAL A 191 4.90 -2.37 26.55
C VAL A 191 4.92 -1.41 25.35
N ALA A 192 6.00 -0.62 25.22
CA ALA A 192 6.38 0.28 24.11
C ALA A 192 5.32 0.49 23.00
N THR A 193 4.94 1.75 22.80
CA THR A 193 4.08 2.21 21.70
C THR A 193 4.44 1.46 20.42
N PRO A 194 3.54 0.64 19.86
CA PRO A 194 3.92 -0.33 18.85
C PRO A 194 4.46 0.43 17.65
N LEU A 195 5.75 0.22 17.38
CA LEU A 195 6.32 0.45 16.09
C LEU A 195 5.62 -0.53 15.14
N ALA A 196 5.08 -0.03 14.05
CA ALA A 196 4.52 -0.87 13.00
C ALA A 196 4.77 -0.17 11.67
N VAL A 197 5.18 -0.97 10.70
CA VAL A 197 5.43 -0.54 9.33
C VAL A 197 4.67 -1.47 8.42
N ASP A 198 4.12 -0.93 7.34
CA ASP A 198 3.48 -1.64 6.25
C ASP A 198 4.14 -1.18 4.96
N VAL A 199 4.36 -2.11 4.03
CA VAL A 199 4.86 -1.79 2.70
C VAL A 199 3.91 -2.35 1.66
N VAL A 200 3.55 -1.55 0.66
CA VAL A 200 2.84 -2.02 -0.52
C VAL A 200 3.73 -1.83 -1.72
N LYS A 201 4.09 -2.94 -2.37
CA LYS A 201 4.93 -2.95 -3.57
C LYS A 201 4.09 -2.99 -4.83
N LEU A 202 4.38 -2.07 -5.76
CA LEU A 202 3.74 -1.99 -7.07
C LEU A 202 4.76 -2.17 -8.18
N THR A 203 4.29 -2.72 -9.30
CA THR A 203 5.03 -2.82 -10.56
C THR A 203 4.35 -1.94 -11.60
N ASN A 204 5.02 -0.91 -12.12
CA ASN A 204 4.46 0.04 -13.08
C ASN A 204 3.05 0.52 -12.66
N PHE A 205 2.92 0.95 -11.41
CA PHE A 205 1.66 1.39 -10.77
C PHE A 205 0.59 0.31 -10.53
N ASN A 206 0.88 -0.96 -10.79
CA ASN A 206 -0.03 -2.06 -10.54
C ASN A 206 0.35 -2.82 -9.26
N ARG A 207 -0.60 -2.93 -8.34
CA ARG A 207 -0.51 -3.77 -7.13
C ARG A 207 -0.80 -5.23 -7.48
N ALA A 208 0.21 -5.89 -8.04
CA ALA A 208 0.14 -7.26 -8.56
C ALA A 208 0.60 -8.28 -7.50
N ASP A 209 -0.16 -8.43 -6.42
CA ASP A 209 0.18 -9.29 -5.28
C ASP A 209 0.29 -10.77 -5.66
N GLY A 210 -0.61 -11.24 -6.52
CA GLY A 210 -0.67 -12.61 -6.97
C GLY A 210 -0.17 -12.77 -8.39
N ALA A 211 0.59 -13.83 -8.64
CA ALA A 211 1.05 -14.16 -9.99
C ALA A 211 -0.10 -14.37 -11.00
N TYR A 212 -1.34 -14.63 -10.57
CA TYR A 212 -2.51 -14.79 -11.42
C TYR A 212 -3.48 -13.60 -11.38
N ASP A 213 -3.10 -12.51 -10.74
CA ASP A 213 -3.97 -11.33 -10.67
C ASP A 213 -4.20 -10.76 -12.06
N THR A 214 -5.38 -10.19 -12.28
CA THR A 214 -5.76 -9.62 -13.59
C THR A 214 -4.98 -8.36 -13.94
N ASN A 215 -4.30 -7.77 -12.96
CA ASN A 215 -3.49 -6.57 -13.10
C ASN A 215 -1.98 -6.84 -13.11
N VAL A 216 -1.52 -8.10 -13.23
CA VAL A 216 -0.10 -8.40 -13.45
C VAL A 216 0.36 -7.72 -14.75
N PRO A 217 1.30 -6.77 -14.71
CA PRO A 217 1.78 -6.09 -15.89
C PRO A 217 2.52 -7.04 -16.84
N ARG A 218 2.33 -6.81 -18.14
CA ARG A 218 3.06 -7.48 -19.22
C ARG A 218 4.11 -6.49 -19.74
N ILE A 219 5.38 -6.79 -19.51
CA ILE A 219 6.48 -5.85 -19.78
C ILE A 219 7.52 -6.55 -20.67
N PRO A 220 7.77 -6.10 -21.92
CA PRO A 220 8.78 -6.70 -22.78
C PRO A 220 10.16 -6.74 -22.10
N ALA A 221 10.96 -7.76 -22.39
CA ALA A 221 12.32 -7.84 -21.85
C ALA A 221 13.15 -6.62 -22.29
N GLY A 222 13.94 -6.05 -21.37
CA GLY A 222 14.72 -4.83 -21.60
C GLY A 222 13.97 -3.51 -21.44
N GLU A 223 12.63 -3.51 -21.44
CA GLU A 223 11.84 -2.30 -21.16
C GLU A 223 11.95 -1.88 -19.70
N THR A 224 11.63 -0.62 -19.39
CA THR A 224 11.76 -0.13 -18.01
C THR A 224 10.65 -0.70 -17.11
N VAL A 225 11.07 -1.35 -16.03
CA VAL A 225 10.23 -1.69 -14.87
C VAL A 225 10.49 -0.67 -13.79
N THR A 226 9.43 -0.03 -13.30
CA THR A 226 9.46 0.81 -12.11
C THR A 226 8.78 0.09 -10.97
N TRP A 227 9.53 -0.12 -9.90
CA TRP A 227 9.04 -0.60 -8.62
C TRP A 227 8.74 0.60 -7.72
N THR A 228 7.54 0.61 -7.15
CA THR A 228 7.11 1.60 -6.16
C THR A 228 6.87 0.87 -4.84
N TYR A 229 7.31 1.43 -3.73
CA TYR A 229 7.09 0.92 -2.38
C TYR A 229 6.42 2.01 -1.55
N ASP A 230 5.14 1.85 -1.30
CA ASP A 230 4.39 2.73 -0.42
C ASP A 230 4.60 2.25 1.02
N VAL A 231 5.42 2.94 1.79
CA VAL A 231 5.80 2.57 3.15
C VAL A 231 5.00 3.41 4.13
N SER A 232 4.11 2.77 4.89
CA SER A 232 3.19 3.43 5.82
C SER A 232 3.56 3.13 7.27
N ASN A 233 3.48 4.15 8.13
CA ASN A 233 3.57 3.94 9.57
C ASN A 233 2.17 3.66 10.14
N LEU A 234 1.90 2.38 10.37
CA LEU A 234 0.66 1.92 11.02
C LEU A 234 0.76 1.93 12.54
N GLY A 235 1.94 2.23 13.08
CA GLY A 235 2.21 2.30 14.51
C GLY A 235 1.86 3.66 15.10
N GLU A 236 2.15 3.79 16.39
CA GLU A 236 1.93 5.04 17.13
C GLU A 236 3.25 5.80 17.39
N THR A 237 4.38 5.19 17.03
CA THR A 237 5.74 5.76 17.18
C THR A 237 6.24 6.28 15.84
N ALA A 238 6.66 7.54 15.78
CA ALA A 238 7.28 8.11 14.59
C ALA A 238 8.63 7.45 14.29
N ILE A 239 8.94 7.22 13.01
CA ILE A 239 10.13 6.50 12.56
C ILE A 239 11.04 7.47 11.80
N ALA A 240 12.27 7.68 12.28
CA ALA A 240 13.22 8.51 11.55
C ALA A 240 13.67 7.81 10.26
N ALA A 241 13.90 8.55 9.18
CA ALA A 241 14.38 7.99 7.91
C ALA A 241 15.69 7.18 8.06
N THR A 242 16.52 7.50 9.05
CA THR A 242 17.77 6.76 9.34
C THR A 242 17.55 5.38 9.96
N ASP A 243 16.39 5.19 10.58
CA ASP A 243 16.00 3.95 11.26
C ASP A 243 15.11 3.09 10.37
N LEU A 244 14.75 3.56 9.17
CA LEU A 244 13.95 2.83 8.20
C LEU A 244 14.83 2.30 7.07
N LEU A 245 14.82 0.98 6.88
CA LEU A 245 15.52 0.29 5.81
C LEU A 245 14.52 -0.31 4.83
N VAL A 246 14.53 0.19 3.59
CA VAL A 246 13.72 -0.38 2.49
C VAL A 246 14.64 -1.15 1.55
N THR A 247 14.32 -2.43 1.34
CA THR A 247 15.15 -3.39 0.60
C THR A 247 14.30 -4.21 -0.36
N ASP A 248 14.97 -4.94 -1.24
CA ASP A 248 14.36 -5.81 -2.23
C ASP A 248 15.08 -7.15 -2.29
N THR A 249 14.35 -8.22 -2.64
CA THR A 249 14.95 -9.55 -2.81
C THR A 249 15.91 -9.62 -4.00
N ASP A 250 15.71 -8.79 -5.03
CA ASP A 250 16.69 -8.61 -6.10
C ASP A 250 17.72 -7.54 -5.71
N PRO A 251 19.00 -7.91 -5.53
CA PRO A 251 20.04 -6.96 -5.10
C PRO A 251 20.35 -5.87 -6.13
N VAL A 252 19.88 -6.00 -7.38
CA VAL A 252 20.00 -4.96 -8.42
C VAL A 252 18.95 -3.86 -8.23
N VAL A 253 17.82 -4.18 -7.60
CA VAL A 253 16.74 -3.23 -7.31
C VAL A 253 17.05 -2.54 -5.99
N ILE A 254 17.43 -1.26 -6.06
CA ILE A 254 17.78 -0.44 -4.89
C ILE A 254 16.70 0.63 -4.70
N PRO A 255 15.77 0.47 -3.74
CA PRO A 255 14.74 1.46 -3.44
C PRO A 255 15.35 2.77 -2.94
N ILE A 256 14.85 3.91 -3.43
CA ILE A 256 15.27 5.25 -3.04
C ILE A 256 14.04 6.05 -2.63
N LEU A 257 14.08 6.70 -1.47
CA LEU A 257 13.01 7.58 -0.98
C LEU A 257 12.75 8.72 -1.96
N ASP A 258 11.51 8.89 -2.40
CA ASP A 258 11.06 10.11 -3.04
C ASP A 258 10.76 11.16 -1.96
N THR A 259 11.68 12.10 -1.78
CA THR A 259 11.53 13.19 -0.80
C THR A 259 10.34 14.11 -1.08
N ALA A 260 9.67 14.01 -2.23
CA ALA A 260 8.46 14.76 -2.50
C ALA A 260 7.23 14.23 -1.74
N THR A 261 7.28 13.00 -1.21
CA THR A 261 6.20 12.42 -0.38
C THR A 261 6.36 12.69 1.11
N ASP A 262 7.51 13.20 1.51
CA ASP A 262 7.82 13.66 2.88
C ASP A 262 7.41 15.13 3.05
N ASP A 263 7.03 15.53 4.26
CA ASP A 263 6.69 16.93 4.57
C ASP A 263 7.92 17.83 4.81
N GLY A 264 9.11 17.23 4.73
CA GLY A 264 10.42 17.88 4.80
C GLY A 264 11.11 17.72 6.14
N ASP A 265 10.57 16.92 7.06
CA ASP A 265 11.16 16.66 8.37
C ASP A 265 11.95 15.33 8.46
N LEU A 266 11.86 14.46 7.43
CA LEU A 266 12.50 13.14 7.37
C LEU A 266 12.09 12.21 8.53
N ILE A 267 10.86 12.34 9.02
CA ILE A 267 10.27 11.51 10.06
C ILE A 267 8.93 10.96 9.55
N LEU A 268 8.87 9.64 9.36
CA LEU A 268 7.63 8.96 8.99
C LEU A 268 6.70 8.91 10.21
N SER A 269 5.79 9.87 10.27
CA SER A 269 4.83 10.07 11.34
C SER A 269 3.71 9.02 11.30
N PRO A 270 3.02 8.78 12.43
CA PRO A 270 1.85 7.90 12.43
C PRO A 270 0.82 8.31 11.38
N LEU A 271 0.32 7.33 10.60
CA LEU A 271 -0.61 7.51 9.48
C LEU A 271 -0.03 8.25 8.26
N GLU A 272 1.28 8.43 8.20
CA GLU A 272 1.98 8.92 7.03
C GLU A 272 2.44 7.76 6.14
N THR A 273 2.54 8.05 4.84
CA THR A 273 3.05 7.12 3.83
C THR A 273 4.12 7.83 3.00
N TRP A 274 5.28 7.19 2.87
CA TRP A 274 6.34 7.61 1.95
C TRP A 274 6.43 6.70 0.75
N GLU A 275 6.80 7.26 -0.39
CA GLU A 275 7.05 6.49 -1.61
C GLU A 275 8.56 6.27 -1.78
N TYR A 276 8.96 5.02 -1.99
CA TYR A 276 10.30 4.68 -2.49
C TYR A 276 10.17 4.17 -3.92
N THR A 277 11.16 4.46 -4.77
CA THR A 277 11.16 4.00 -6.16
C THR A 277 12.49 3.36 -6.56
N ALA A 278 12.42 2.42 -7.50
CA ALA A 278 13.58 1.86 -8.20
C ALA A 278 13.19 1.52 -9.65
N SER A 279 14.03 1.92 -10.62
CA SER A 279 13.80 1.61 -12.03
C SER A 279 14.96 0.82 -12.61
N VAL A 280 14.64 -0.32 -13.22
CA VAL A 280 15.60 -1.24 -13.84
C VAL A 280 15.02 -1.80 -15.16
N PRO A 281 15.85 -2.28 -16.10
CA PRO A 281 15.35 -3.03 -17.25
C PRO A 281 14.67 -4.34 -16.83
N ALA A 282 13.56 -4.69 -17.49
CA ALA A 282 12.86 -5.95 -17.32
C ALA A 282 13.79 -7.11 -17.69
N LEU A 283 13.80 -8.15 -16.86
CA LEU A 283 14.56 -9.36 -17.14
C LEU A 283 13.89 -10.15 -18.26
N ASP A 284 14.68 -10.93 -18.97
CA ASP A 284 14.19 -11.96 -19.88
C ASP A 284 13.90 -13.25 -19.08
N LEU A 285 12.62 -13.46 -18.77
CA LEU A 285 12.12 -14.57 -17.99
C LEU A 285 12.14 -15.90 -18.75
N ALA A 286 12.38 -15.90 -20.07
CA ALA A 286 12.58 -17.13 -20.85
C ALA A 286 13.95 -17.76 -20.57
N THR A 287 14.95 -16.95 -20.19
CA THR A 287 16.32 -17.43 -19.93
C THR A 287 16.54 -18.00 -18.53
N SER A 288 15.56 -17.85 -17.62
CA SER A 288 15.67 -18.18 -16.19
C SER A 288 16.95 -17.59 -15.54
N PRO A 289 17.02 -16.26 -15.39
CA PRO A 289 18.19 -15.61 -14.80
C PRO A 289 18.48 -16.15 -13.38
N PRO A 290 19.76 -16.23 -12.97
CA PRO A 290 20.10 -16.69 -11.64
C PRO A 290 19.71 -15.66 -10.57
N GLY A 291 19.21 -16.14 -9.42
CA GLY A 291 18.94 -15.28 -8.26
C GLY A 291 17.56 -14.63 -8.24
N VAL A 292 16.69 -14.94 -9.21
CA VAL A 292 15.29 -14.48 -9.25
C VAL A 292 14.31 -15.63 -9.09
N THR A 293 13.14 -15.32 -8.53
CA THR A 293 12.04 -16.27 -8.41
C THR A 293 11.10 -16.13 -9.61
N ILE A 294 10.94 -17.21 -10.36
CA ILE A 294 10.00 -17.27 -11.50
C ILE A 294 8.95 -18.32 -11.18
N VAL A 295 7.70 -17.89 -11.21
CA VAL A 295 6.51 -18.73 -10.97
C VAL A 295 5.65 -18.79 -12.23
N THR A 296 4.70 -19.70 -12.25
CA THR A 296 3.67 -19.75 -13.30
C THR A 296 2.58 -18.72 -12.99
N GLY A 297 2.18 -17.89 -13.96
CA GLY A 297 1.20 -16.82 -13.71
C GLY A 297 0.73 -16.07 -14.96
N CYS A 298 0.50 -14.77 -14.82
CA CYS A 298 0.01 -13.80 -15.81
C CYS A 298 -1.36 -14.09 -16.43
N GLY A 299 -2.19 -14.87 -15.71
CA GLY A 299 -3.54 -15.29 -16.13
C GLY A 299 -3.57 -16.37 -17.22
N ASP A 300 -2.47 -16.57 -17.95
CA ASP A 300 -2.34 -17.55 -19.03
C ASP A 300 -1.29 -18.64 -18.78
N GLY A 301 -0.66 -18.63 -17.61
CA GLY A 301 0.27 -19.68 -17.18
C GLY A 301 1.69 -19.52 -17.72
N ARG A 302 2.10 -18.32 -18.14
CA ARG A 302 3.48 -18.04 -18.54
C ARG A 302 4.42 -17.84 -17.34
N ASN A 303 5.72 -17.71 -17.64
CA ASN A 303 6.72 -17.31 -16.64
C ASN A 303 6.42 -15.90 -16.13
N THR A 304 6.29 -15.77 -14.81
CA THR A 304 6.01 -14.53 -14.10
C THR A 304 7.08 -14.34 -13.04
N TYR A 305 7.70 -13.18 -13.06
CA TYR A 305 8.67 -12.79 -12.05
C TYR A 305 7.94 -12.42 -10.76
N GLU A 306 8.38 -13.01 -9.66
CA GLU A 306 7.95 -12.71 -8.30
C GLU A 306 9.08 -11.95 -7.61
N ASN A 307 8.78 -10.75 -7.13
CA ASN A 307 9.75 -9.93 -6.41
C ASN A 307 9.15 -9.38 -5.12
N THR A 308 9.89 -9.49 -4.02
CA THR A 308 9.43 -9.08 -2.70
C THR A 308 10.22 -7.86 -2.21
N GLY A 309 9.47 -6.81 -1.88
CA GLY A 309 9.99 -5.63 -1.20
C GLY A 309 9.84 -5.79 0.30
N ARG A 310 10.75 -5.21 1.07
CA ARG A 310 10.76 -5.26 2.52
C ARG A 310 11.03 -3.89 3.12
N ALA A 311 10.19 -3.47 4.06
CA ALA A 311 10.46 -2.32 4.92
C ALA A 311 10.73 -2.79 6.34
N GLU A 312 11.85 -2.38 6.94
CA GLU A 312 12.26 -2.75 8.30
C GLU A 312 12.65 -1.54 9.12
N ILE A 313 12.26 -1.56 10.39
CA ILE A 313 12.72 -0.63 11.41
C ILE A 313 14.00 -1.21 12.02
N ALA A 314 15.13 -0.57 11.71
CA ALA A 314 16.46 -1.05 12.01
C ALA A 314 16.68 -1.21 13.52
N GLY A 315 17.15 -2.38 13.93
CA GLY A 315 17.44 -2.69 15.33
C GLY A 315 16.24 -3.16 16.16
N GLU A 316 15.02 -3.04 15.62
CA GLU A 316 13.79 -3.42 16.32
C GLU A 316 13.25 -4.79 15.85
N GLY A 317 13.68 -5.27 14.68
CA GLY A 317 13.21 -6.53 14.11
C GLY A 317 11.74 -6.49 13.66
N ILE A 318 11.20 -5.29 13.49
CA ILE A 318 9.84 -5.03 13.02
C ILE A 318 9.94 -4.72 11.54
N PHE A 319 9.24 -5.52 10.74
CA PHE A 319 9.28 -5.39 9.30
C PHE A 319 7.97 -5.87 8.68
N ASP A 320 7.74 -5.43 7.46
CA ASP A 320 6.71 -5.95 6.58
C ASP A 320 7.32 -6.28 5.21
N GLU A 321 6.71 -7.24 4.53
CA GLU A 321 7.14 -7.71 3.21
C GLU A 321 5.93 -7.77 2.28
N HIS A 322 6.10 -7.25 1.07
CA HIS A 322 5.04 -7.24 0.08
C HIS A 322 5.58 -7.62 -1.29
N MET A 323 4.90 -8.60 -1.89
CA MET A 323 5.27 -9.17 -3.18
C MET A 323 4.55 -8.45 -4.31
N SER A 324 5.24 -8.30 -5.44
CA SER A 324 4.65 -7.80 -6.66
C SER A 324 5.21 -8.55 -7.85
N HIS A 325 4.41 -8.64 -8.91
CA HIS A 325 4.72 -9.47 -10.07
C HIS A 325 4.73 -8.66 -11.36
N TYR A 326 5.55 -9.09 -12.31
CA TYR A 326 5.31 -8.86 -13.74
C TYR A 326 5.58 -10.15 -14.50
N CYS A 327 5.02 -10.25 -15.68
CA CYS A 327 5.46 -11.24 -16.64
C CYS A 327 6.05 -10.51 -17.84
N ASN A 328 6.94 -11.17 -18.58
CA ASN A 328 7.20 -10.62 -19.89
C ASN A 328 5.89 -10.67 -20.68
N ASP A 329 5.61 -9.60 -21.43
CA ASP A 329 4.80 -9.85 -22.60
C ASP A 329 5.49 -10.96 -23.39
N VAL A 330 4.75 -11.80 -24.12
CA VAL A 330 5.41 -12.81 -24.96
C VAL A 330 6.39 -11.97 -25.75
N ALA A 331 7.70 -12.19 -25.59
CA ALA A 331 8.67 -11.44 -26.37
C ALA A 331 8.13 -11.59 -27.77
N VAL A 332 7.66 -10.49 -28.34
CA VAL A 332 7.27 -10.52 -29.72
C VAL A 332 8.64 -10.58 -30.35
N LEU A 333 9.14 -11.81 -30.56
CA LEU A 333 10.19 -12.00 -31.51
C LEU A 333 9.55 -11.48 -32.78
N ASP A 334 10.07 -10.34 -33.19
CA ASP A 334 9.79 -9.60 -34.41
C ASP A 334 11.19 -9.52 -35.00
N GLY A 335 11.59 -10.62 -35.64
CA GLY A 335 12.97 -10.94 -36.01
C GLY A 335 13.56 -9.86 -36.91
N ASP A 336 12.70 -9.18 -37.67
CA ASP A 336 13.05 -8.16 -38.64
C ASP A 336 12.56 -6.74 -38.27
N GLY A 337 11.72 -6.60 -37.23
CA GLY A 337 11.29 -5.33 -36.66
C GLY A 337 10.17 -4.64 -37.45
N ASP A 338 9.40 -5.39 -38.23
CA ASP A 338 8.40 -4.88 -39.16
C ASP A 338 7.01 -4.66 -38.54
N GLY A 339 6.85 -5.01 -37.26
CA GLY A 339 5.62 -4.85 -36.49
C GLY A 339 4.67 -6.03 -36.53
N ILE A 340 5.05 -7.15 -37.14
CA ILE A 340 4.39 -8.45 -37.02
C ILE A 340 5.21 -9.35 -36.08
N ARG A 341 4.54 -10.30 -35.43
CA ARG A 341 5.21 -11.27 -34.54
C ARG A 341 5.71 -12.43 -35.39
N ASP A 342 6.89 -12.98 -35.13
CA ASP A 342 7.44 -14.13 -35.85
C ASP A 342 6.40 -15.23 -36.09
N GLU A 343 5.64 -15.64 -35.07
CA GLU A 343 4.59 -16.69 -35.15
C GLU A 343 3.38 -16.33 -36.04
N GLN A 344 3.28 -15.09 -36.48
CA GLN A 344 2.22 -14.50 -37.30
C GLN A 344 2.78 -13.86 -38.57
N ASP A 345 4.10 -13.93 -38.77
CA ASP A 345 4.85 -13.27 -39.82
C ASP A 345 5.08 -14.23 -40.98
N ASN A 346 4.62 -13.85 -42.17
CA ASN A 346 4.87 -14.63 -43.38
C ASN A 346 6.29 -14.46 -43.96
N CYS A 347 7.14 -13.60 -43.38
CA CYS A 347 8.56 -13.42 -43.69
C CYS A 347 9.41 -12.98 -42.47
N ILE A 348 9.64 -13.87 -41.49
CA ILE A 348 10.29 -13.58 -40.18
C ILE A 348 11.63 -12.81 -40.26
N GLU A 349 12.39 -12.95 -41.35
CA GLU A 349 13.72 -12.36 -41.50
C GLU A 349 13.75 -11.15 -42.46
N ILE A 350 12.66 -10.83 -43.15
CA ILE A 350 12.62 -9.79 -44.19
C ILE A 350 11.40 -8.88 -44.00
N PRO A 351 11.61 -7.60 -43.63
CA PRO A 351 10.53 -6.71 -43.27
C PRO A 351 9.48 -6.55 -44.37
N ASN A 352 8.23 -6.88 -44.05
CA ASN A 352 7.07 -6.65 -44.91
C ASN A 352 5.79 -6.30 -44.13
N GLY A 353 5.91 -5.84 -42.89
CA GLY A 353 4.85 -5.58 -41.92
C GLY A 353 4.33 -4.13 -41.88
N PRO A 354 3.42 -3.81 -40.94
CA PRO A 354 2.75 -2.52 -40.87
C PRO A 354 3.66 -1.37 -40.40
N VAL A 355 4.78 -1.67 -39.74
CA VAL A 355 5.79 -0.68 -39.32
C VAL A 355 6.81 -0.48 -40.44
N ILE A 356 7.25 -1.56 -41.10
CA ILE A 356 8.14 -1.53 -42.25
C ILE A 356 7.50 -2.33 -43.40
N LEU A 357 6.83 -1.61 -44.29
CA LEU A 357 6.13 -2.20 -45.44
C LEU A 357 7.12 -2.79 -46.46
N ASP A 358 6.63 -3.66 -47.35
CA ASP A 358 7.37 -4.06 -48.54
C ASP A 358 7.68 -2.85 -49.45
N ALA A 359 8.54 -3.05 -50.46
CA ALA A 359 8.95 -1.96 -51.34
C ALA A 359 7.77 -1.35 -52.16
N GLY A 360 6.69 -2.11 -52.34
CA GLY A 360 5.42 -1.69 -52.93
C GLY A 360 4.49 -0.93 -51.99
N GLY A 361 4.80 -0.90 -50.69
CA GLY A 361 4.00 -0.25 -49.65
C GLY A 361 2.86 -1.10 -49.10
N GLN A 362 2.95 -2.42 -49.23
CA GLN A 362 1.97 -3.40 -48.77
C GLN A 362 2.47 -4.10 -47.50
N SER A 363 1.54 -4.60 -46.71
CA SER A 363 1.83 -5.32 -45.46
C SER A 363 1.42 -6.79 -45.59
N GLN A 364 2.33 -7.71 -45.26
CA GLN A 364 2.16 -9.16 -45.24
C GLN A 364 1.54 -9.67 -46.55
N ARG A 365 2.07 -9.21 -47.68
CA ARG A 365 1.55 -9.56 -49.00
C ARG A 365 1.93 -11.00 -49.33
N ASP A 366 0.91 -11.82 -49.54
CA ASP A 366 0.96 -13.22 -49.96
C ASP A 366 -0.13 -13.42 -51.03
N THR A 367 0.28 -13.56 -52.29
CA THR A 367 -0.63 -13.45 -53.45
C THR A 367 -1.16 -14.81 -53.91
N ASP A 368 -0.44 -15.89 -53.65
CA ASP A 368 -0.83 -17.25 -53.98
C ASP A 368 -1.39 -18.03 -52.78
N GLY A 369 -1.24 -17.49 -51.56
CA GLY A 369 -1.89 -17.91 -50.34
C GLY A 369 -1.25 -19.12 -49.68
N ASP A 370 0.06 -19.32 -49.89
CA ASP A 370 0.77 -20.50 -49.44
C ASP A 370 1.40 -20.34 -48.03
N GLY A 371 1.36 -19.12 -47.48
CA GLY A 371 1.87 -18.79 -46.15
C GLY A 371 3.26 -18.15 -46.15
N TYR A 372 3.91 -17.98 -47.30
CA TYR A 372 5.11 -17.16 -47.41
C TYR A 372 4.79 -15.80 -48.02
N GLY A 373 5.43 -14.74 -47.54
CA GLY A 373 5.25 -13.42 -48.13
C GLY A 373 5.99 -13.32 -49.46
N ASN A 374 5.40 -12.64 -50.44
CA ASN A 374 5.94 -12.47 -51.80
C ASN A 374 7.42 -12.02 -51.84
N VAL A 375 7.87 -11.23 -50.86
CA VAL A 375 9.25 -10.73 -50.80
C VAL A 375 10.27 -11.80 -50.38
N CYS A 376 9.83 -12.83 -49.65
CA CYS A 376 10.65 -13.97 -49.23
C CYS A 376 10.23 -15.29 -49.91
N ASP A 377 9.36 -15.22 -50.92
CA ASP A 377 8.88 -16.37 -51.67
C ASP A 377 9.07 -16.26 -53.20
N PRO A 378 10.27 -16.61 -53.69
CA PRO A 378 10.49 -16.77 -55.12
C PRO A 378 10.24 -18.21 -55.64
N ASP A 379 9.54 -19.08 -54.90
CA ASP A 379 9.22 -20.47 -55.28
C ASP A 379 7.89 -20.56 -56.05
N LEU A 380 7.87 -20.06 -57.29
CA LEU A 380 6.65 -19.89 -58.10
C LEU A 380 5.90 -21.18 -58.48
N ASP A 381 6.46 -22.37 -58.26
CA ASP A 381 5.71 -23.63 -58.37
C ASP A 381 5.50 -24.37 -57.04
N ASN A 382 5.85 -23.72 -55.92
CA ASN A 382 5.64 -24.14 -54.54
C ASN A 382 6.13 -25.57 -54.30
N ASN A 383 7.27 -25.94 -54.90
CA ASN A 383 7.86 -27.27 -54.77
C ASN A 383 8.78 -27.41 -53.54
N GLY A 384 8.99 -26.32 -52.80
CA GLY A 384 9.83 -26.19 -51.62
C GLY A 384 11.30 -25.87 -51.91
N VAL A 385 11.67 -25.54 -53.15
CA VAL A 385 13.04 -25.14 -53.51
C VAL A 385 13.10 -24.17 -54.69
N VAL A 386 13.58 -22.97 -54.43
CA VAL A 386 13.81 -21.94 -55.44
C VAL A 386 14.97 -22.34 -56.35
N ASN A 387 14.72 -22.49 -57.64
CA ASN A 387 15.72 -22.92 -58.62
C ASN A 387 15.47 -22.33 -60.03
N PHE A 388 16.11 -22.90 -61.05
CA PHE A 388 15.98 -22.39 -62.42
C PHE A 388 14.58 -22.59 -63.03
N LEU A 389 13.78 -23.50 -62.49
CA LEU A 389 12.38 -23.69 -62.90
C LEU A 389 11.54 -22.48 -62.50
N ASP A 390 11.72 -21.96 -61.29
CA ASP A 390 11.02 -20.76 -60.79
C ASP A 390 11.40 -19.53 -61.60
N VAL A 391 12.69 -19.37 -61.89
CA VAL A 391 13.14 -18.32 -62.82
C VAL A 391 12.49 -18.47 -64.19
N SER A 392 12.30 -19.71 -64.67
CA SER A 392 11.65 -19.96 -65.97
C SER A 392 10.14 -19.65 -65.94
N LEU A 393 9.49 -19.81 -64.79
CA LEU A 393 8.09 -19.43 -64.54
C LEU A 393 7.91 -17.92 -64.40
N TRP A 394 8.94 -17.24 -63.91
CA TRP A 394 8.99 -15.78 -63.77
C TRP A 394 9.24 -15.05 -65.09
N VAL A 395 10.10 -15.59 -65.97
CA VAL A 395 10.51 -14.97 -67.26
C VAL A 395 9.34 -14.43 -68.11
N PRO A 396 8.18 -15.11 -68.25
CA PRO A 396 7.03 -14.57 -68.96
C PRO A 396 6.48 -13.25 -68.42
N PHE A 397 6.70 -12.96 -67.13
CA PHE A 397 6.26 -11.75 -66.44
C PHE A 397 7.32 -10.64 -66.42
N PHE A 398 8.54 -10.92 -66.87
CA PHE A 398 9.62 -9.94 -66.86
C PHE A 398 9.28 -8.69 -67.69
N ASN A 399 9.46 -7.52 -67.06
CA ASN A 399 9.16 -6.20 -67.59
C ASN A 399 7.67 -6.05 -67.99
N THR A 400 6.78 -6.63 -67.20
CA THR A 400 5.32 -6.50 -67.34
C THR A 400 4.69 -5.94 -66.08
N ALA A 401 3.58 -5.21 -66.25
CA ALA A 401 2.76 -4.80 -65.11
C ALA A 401 1.98 -6.02 -64.62
N THR A 402 2.15 -6.37 -63.35
CA THR A 402 1.47 -7.50 -62.71
C THR A 402 1.31 -7.20 -61.23
N THR A 403 0.22 -7.67 -60.64
CA THR A 403 0.02 -7.71 -59.17
C THR A 403 -0.06 -9.15 -58.69
N GLY A 404 0.32 -10.09 -59.56
CA GLY A 404 0.42 -11.51 -59.27
C GLY A 404 1.73 -11.84 -58.58
N ASP A 405 1.98 -13.12 -58.41
CA ASP A 405 3.03 -13.61 -57.53
C ASP A 405 4.46 -13.29 -57.99
N ALA A 406 4.68 -13.23 -59.32
CA ALA A 406 5.95 -12.85 -59.93
C ALA A 406 6.38 -11.37 -59.75
N ASP A 407 5.54 -10.53 -59.15
CA ASP A 407 5.92 -9.21 -58.60
C ASP A 407 6.13 -9.42 -57.10
N PHE A 408 7.38 -9.68 -56.71
CA PHE A 408 7.74 -10.02 -55.33
C PHE A 408 7.76 -8.79 -54.44
N THR A 409 8.09 -7.64 -55.02
CA THR A 409 8.18 -6.36 -54.28
C THR A 409 6.84 -5.67 -54.09
N GLY A 410 5.82 -6.03 -54.88
CA GLY A 410 4.49 -5.45 -54.81
C GLY A 410 4.38 -4.06 -55.43
N ASP A 411 5.38 -3.62 -56.21
CA ASP A 411 5.43 -2.28 -56.82
C ASP A 411 4.55 -2.16 -58.09
N GLY A 412 3.90 -3.26 -58.49
CA GLY A 412 3.01 -3.36 -59.64
C GLY A 412 3.73 -3.75 -60.94
N PHE A 413 5.05 -3.99 -60.91
CA PHE A 413 5.86 -4.36 -62.07
C PHE A 413 6.89 -5.44 -61.76
N SER A 414 6.74 -6.61 -62.37
CA SER A 414 7.78 -7.65 -62.33
C SER A 414 8.97 -7.24 -63.20
N ASN A 415 10.10 -6.92 -62.59
CA ASN A 415 11.26 -6.33 -63.27
C ASN A 415 12.62 -6.76 -62.65
N PHE A 416 13.70 -6.02 -62.92
CA PHE A 416 15.02 -6.37 -62.39
C PHE A 416 15.13 -6.28 -60.86
N VAL A 417 14.24 -5.54 -60.20
CA VAL A 417 14.18 -5.47 -58.74
C VAL A 417 13.71 -6.82 -58.18
N ASP A 418 12.64 -7.41 -58.71
CA ASP A 418 12.17 -8.74 -58.31
C ASP A 418 13.18 -9.82 -58.67
N TYR A 419 13.82 -9.71 -59.83
CA TYR A 419 14.89 -10.63 -60.21
C TYR A 419 16.06 -10.65 -59.22
N ALA A 420 16.30 -9.53 -58.52
CA ALA A 420 17.38 -9.41 -57.56
C ALA A 420 17.15 -10.22 -56.26
N ILE A 421 15.93 -10.73 -56.04
CA ILE A 421 15.57 -11.55 -54.87
C ILE A 421 15.99 -13.02 -55.07
N PHE A 422 15.81 -13.57 -56.28
CA PHE A 422 16.16 -14.98 -56.57
C PHE A 422 17.53 -15.46 -56.08
N PRO A 423 18.64 -14.70 -56.23
CA PRO A 423 19.96 -15.12 -55.77
C PRO A 423 20.05 -15.36 -54.26
N GLU A 424 19.21 -14.72 -53.45
CA GLU A 424 19.21 -14.87 -51.98
C GLU A 424 18.65 -16.23 -51.56
N PHE A 425 17.74 -16.80 -52.37
CA PHE A 425 17.02 -18.05 -52.09
C PHE A 425 17.45 -19.20 -53.01
N PHE A 426 18.39 -19.00 -53.92
CA PHE A 426 18.71 -20.02 -54.93
C PHE A 426 19.22 -21.34 -54.31
N LEU A 427 18.51 -22.43 -54.58
CA LEU A 427 18.64 -23.77 -53.98
C LEU A 427 18.28 -23.85 -52.49
N LEU A 428 17.50 -22.90 -51.99
CA LEU A 428 16.95 -22.83 -50.63
C LEU A 428 15.41 -22.86 -50.71
N PRO A 429 14.71 -23.24 -49.61
CA PRO A 429 13.27 -23.05 -49.49
C PRO A 429 12.90 -21.55 -49.40
N PRO A 430 11.64 -21.19 -49.65
CA PRO A 430 11.11 -19.85 -49.35
C PRO A 430 11.04 -19.59 -47.82
N GLY A 431 10.86 -18.33 -47.42
CA GLY A 431 10.80 -17.92 -46.02
C GLY A 431 12.17 -17.68 -45.37
N PRO A 432 12.31 -17.83 -44.03
CA PRO A 432 11.38 -18.49 -43.12
C PRO A 432 10.09 -17.69 -42.87
N SER A 433 9.00 -18.41 -42.61
CA SER A 433 7.67 -17.89 -42.24
C SER A 433 7.23 -18.58 -40.95
N GLY A 434 6.52 -17.87 -40.08
CA GLY A 434 5.96 -18.43 -38.85
C GLY A 434 4.50 -18.83 -38.95
N VAL A 435 3.85 -18.58 -40.10
CA VAL A 435 2.51 -19.10 -40.38
C VAL A 435 2.55 -20.50 -41.01
N VAL A 436 3.72 -20.97 -41.45
CA VAL A 436 3.96 -22.33 -41.96
C VAL A 436 5.07 -23.05 -41.16
N PRO A 437 4.98 -24.39 -40.95
CA PRO A 437 5.86 -25.14 -40.04
C PRO A 437 7.24 -25.53 -40.59
#